data_AF-A0A415MES1-F1
#
_entry.id   AF-A0A415MES1-F1
#
_cell.length_a   1.000
_cell.length_b   1.000
_cell.length_c   1.000
_cell.angle_alpha   90.00
_cell.angle_beta   90.00
_cell.angle_gamma   90.00
#
_symmetry.space_group_name_H-M   'P 1'
#
loop_
_entity.id
_entity.type
_entity.pdbx_description
1 polymer ?
#
loop_
_entity_poly.entity_id
_entity_poly.type
_entity_poly.pdbx_seq_one_letter_code
_entity_poly.pdbx_strand_id
1 'polypeptide(L)'
;MDKIKTEEGIYDINSIVHNGNILRISLVGNNTPTKFDRIDVSTQSGDIYATFEGYTTIYSHDDNNILELSNDGSIKSIEDNNNIGDNISESIDIELTEEQKAEIEKQNKINEINSKIYSIDNEFKTLDYIGIKIATGRATIDEYKDEIEKMTKLADEKNKLENELNKLQEVKDNG
;
A
#
# COMPACT_ATOMS: atom_id res chain seq x y z
N MET A 1 -0.63 11.29 12.85
CA MET A 1 -1.50 11.38 11.66
C MET A 1 -0.61 11.22 10.45
N ASP A 2 -0.99 10.30 9.57
CA ASP A 2 -0.21 10.00 8.38
C ASP A 2 -0.46 11.07 7.32
N LYS A 3 0.45 11.14 6.36
CA LYS A 3 0.45 12.16 5.33
C LYS A 3 0.70 11.54 3.97
N ILE A 4 -0.01 12.03 2.96
CA ILE A 4 0.38 11.82 1.57
C ILE A 4 1.16 13.02 1.07
N LYS A 5 2.14 12.76 0.23
CA LYS A 5 2.83 13.77 -0.56
C LYS A 5 2.54 13.53 -2.03
N THR A 6 2.02 14.55 -2.68
CA THR A 6 1.86 14.63 -4.14
C THR A 6 2.76 15.73 -4.69
N GLU A 7 2.69 15.97 -6.00
CA GLU A 7 3.40 17.08 -6.64
C GLU A 7 2.94 18.46 -6.14
N GLU A 8 1.70 18.55 -5.69
CA GLU A 8 1.07 19.80 -5.29
C GLU A 8 1.32 20.16 -3.83
N GLY A 9 1.68 19.17 -3.00
CA GLY A 9 1.93 19.41 -1.58
C GLY A 9 1.83 18.18 -0.72
N ILE A 10 1.76 18.42 0.58
CA ILE A 10 1.61 17.39 1.61
C ILE A 10 0.23 17.56 2.25
N TYR A 11 -0.52 16.47 2.33
CA TYR A 11 -1.88 16.43 2.82
C TYR A 11 -1.98 15.44 3.96
N ASP A 12 -2.63 15.83 5.05
CA ASP A 12 -2.90 14.92 6.15
C ASP A 12 -4.05 13.98 5.78
N ILE A 13 -3.94 12.71 6.18
CA ILE A 13 -4.93 11.68 5.89
C ILE A 13 -5.41 11.00 7.19
N ASN A 14 -6.68 10.59 7.19
CA ASN A 14 -7.21 9.67 8.20
C ASN A 14 -6.80 8.24 7.88
N SER A 15 -6.83 7.87 6.59
CA SER A 15 -6.53 6.51 6.13
C SER A 15 -6.23 6.48 4.63
N ILE A 16 -5.56 5.43 4.20
CA ILE A 16 -5.36 5.08 2.79
C ILE A 16 -5.52 3.56 2.62
N VAL A 17 -6.22 3.16 1.56
CA VAL A 17 -6.52 1.75 1.26
C VAL A 17 -6.25 1.50 -0.22
N HIS A 18 -5.40 0.52 -0.50
CA HIS A 18 -5.06 0.10 -1.85
C HIS A 18 -5.85 -1.16 -2.22
N ASN A 19 -6.64 -1.08 -3.29
CA ASN A 19 -7.58 -2.11 -3.71
C ASN A 19 -7.47 -2.38 -5.21
N GLY A 20 -6.39 -3.07 -5.59
CA GLY A 20 -6.14 -3.51 -6.97
C GLY A 20 -5.90 -2.34 -7.93
N ASN A 21 -6.94 -1.94 -8.65
CA ASN A 21 -6.88 -0.80 -9.58
C ASN A 21 -7.34 0.50 -8.94
N ILE A 22 -7.89 0.46 -7.72
CA ILE A 22 -8.43 1.62 -7.01
C ILE A 22 -7.63 1.90 -5.74
N LEU A 23 -7.23 3.15 -5.55
CA LEU A 23 -6.62 3.68 -4.32
C LEU A 23 -7.60 4.63 -3.66
N ARG A 24 -8.08 4.29 -2.46
CA ARG A 24 -9.00 5.11 -1.67
C ARG A 24 -8.23 5.85 -0.57
N ILE A 25 -8.38 7.16 -0.52
CA ILE A 25 -7.70 8.06 0.41
C ILE A 25 -8.77 8.83 1.18
N SER A 26 -8.71 8.80 2.52
CA SER A 26 -9.52 9.69 3.37
C SER A 26 -8.68 10.88 3.79
N LEU A 27 -8.97 12.05 3.21
CA LEU A 27 -8.25 13.29 3.47
C LEU A 27 -8.77 13.99 4.73
N VAL A 28 -7.90 14.75 5.39
CA VAL A 28 -8.29 15.64 6.49
C VAL A 28 -8.48 17.06 5.97
N GLY A 29 -9.71 17.55 6.08
CA GLY A 29 -10.10 18.88 5.61
C GLY A 29 -10.41 18.91 4.11
N ASN A 30 -10.71 20.12 3.61
CA ASN A 30 -11.29 20.31 2.28
C ASN A 30 -10.24 20.53 1.16
N ASN A 31 -8.97 20.21 1.42
CA ASN A 31 -7.90 20.39 0.44
C ASN A 31 -7.67 19.09 -0.32
N THR A 32 -8.32 18.96 -1.47
CA THR A 32 -8.18 17.80 -2.35
C THR A 32 -7.09 18.07 -3.40
N PRO A 33 -6.02 17.26 -3.44
CA PRO A 33 -5.07 17.32 -4.55
C PRO A 33 -5.74 17.00 -5.90
N THR A 34 -5.17 17.47 -7.00
CA THR A 34 -5.65 17.21 -8.37
C THR A 34 -4.64 16.51 -9.26
N LYS A 35 -3.39 16.35 -8.80
CA LYS A 35 -2.30 15.66 -9.52
C LYS A 35 -1.72 14.51 -8.71
N PHE A 36 -1.66 13.34 -9.34
CA PHE A 36 -1.44 12.05 -8.69
C PHE A 36 -0.41 11.16 -9.39
N ASP A 37 0.56 11.75 -10.09
CA ASP A 37 1.59 11.00 -10.82
C ASP A 37 2.38 10.08 -9.88
N ARG A 38 2.64 10.57 -8.67
CA ARG A 38 3.26 9.81 -7.57
C ARG A 38 2.69 10.25 -6.22
N ILE A 39 2.38 9.27 -5.38
CA ILE A 39 1.83 9.48 -4.04
C ILE A 39 2.74 8.76 -3.04
N ASP A 40 3.56 9.50 -2.31
CA ASP A 40 4.33 8.95 -1.19
C ASP A 40 3.50 9.05 0.10
N VAL A 41 3.40 7.96 0.84
CA VAL A 41 2.72 7.92 2.14
C VAL A 41 3.74 7.84 3.25
N SER A 42 3.61 8.76 4.20
CA SER A 42 4.52 8.91 5.32
C SER A 42 3.79 8.86 6.65
N THR A 43 4.45 8.31 7.66
CA THR A 43 3.97 8.34 9.04
C THR A 43 4.03 9.77 9.59
N GLN A 44 3.49 9.97 10.79
CA GLN A 44 3.64 11.23 11.51
C GLN A 44 5.11 11.66 11.74
N SER A 45 6.05 10.71 11.82
CA SER A 45 7.48 10.99 11.96
C SER A 45 8.14 11.41 10.64
N GLY A 46 7.43 11.30 9.51
CA GLY A 46 7.93 11.62 8.18
C GLY A 46 8.59 10.44 7.45
N ASP A 47 8.57 9.25 8.04
CA ASP A 47 9.12 8.04 7.42
C ASP A 47 8.16 7.56 6.32
N ILE A 48 8.65 7.46 5.09
CA ILE A 48 7.87 6.95 3.95
C ILE A 48 7.76 5.43 4.08
N TYR A 49 6.53 4.91 4.09
CA TYR A 49 6.26 3.47 4.20
C TYR A 49 5.54 2.90 2.98
N ALA A 50 5.00 3.74 2.09
CA ALA A 50 4.41 3.32 0.83
C ALA A 50 4.59 4.39 -0.25
N THR A 51 4.72 3.95 -1.50
CA THR A 51 4.70 4.82 -2.68
C THR A 51 3.76 4.19 -3.71
N PHE A 52 2.80 4.97 -4.18
CA PHE A 52 1.86 4.58 -5.24
C PHE A 52 2.13 5.41 -6.50
N GLU A 53 2.28 4.74 -7.63
CA GLU A 53 2.46 5.34 -8.95
C GLU A 53 1.37 4.85 -9.90
N GLY A 54 1.03 5.66 -10.90
CA GLY A 54 0.06 5.31 -11.94
C GLY A 54 -1.42 5.54 -11.58
N TYR A 55 -1.73 5.93 -10.34
CA TYR A 55 -3.08 6.29 -9.87
C TYR A 55 -3.50 7.70 -10.32
N THR A 56 -3.45 7.96 -11.62
CA THR A 56 -3.54 9.32 -12.18
C THR A 56 -4.98 9.79 -12.42
N THR A 57 -5.96 8.89 -12.36
CA THR A 57 -7.35 9.19 -12.74
C THR A 57 -8.24 9.25 -11.50
N ILE A 58 -8.99 10.33 -11.32
CA ILE A 58 -9.99 10.38 -10.23
C ILE A 58 -11.16 9.48 -10.61
N TYR A 59 -11.30 8.38 -9.86
CA TYR A 59 -12.41 7.44 -10.00
C TYR A 59 -13.68 8.00 -9.37
N SER A 60 -13.59 8.53 -8.15
CA SER A 60 -14.67 9.23 -7.46
C SER A 60 -14.14 10.18 -6.38
N HIS A 61 -14.92 11.21 -6.04
CA HIS A 61 -14.64 12.10 -4.92
C HIS A 61 -15.97 12.47 -4.26
N ASP A 62 -16.08 12.29 -2.94
CA ASP A 62 -17.30 12.57 -2.18
C ASP A 62 -17.15 13.76 -1.22
N ASP A 63 -18.30 14.20 -0.68
CA ASP A 63 -18.38 15.31 0.28
C ASP A 63 -17.75 14.97 1.65
N ASN A 64 -17.38 13.71 1.89
CA ASN A 64 -16.73 13.25 3.13
C ASN A 64 -15.21 13.27 3.03
N ASN A 65 -14.65 13.98 2.04
CA ASN A 65 -13.21 14.04 1.77
C ASN A 65 -12.61 12.65 1.46
N ILE A 66 -13.42 11.73 0.94
CA ILE A 66 -12.91 10.49 0.36
C ILE A 66 -12.59 10.75 -1.11
N LEU A 67 -11.38 10.36 -1.48
CA LEU A 67 -10.85 10.44 -2.82
C LEU A 67 -10.49 9.02 -3.28
N GLU A 68 -11.05 8.61 -4.40
CA GLU A 68 -10.74 7.33 -5.05
C GLU A 68 -10.03 7.61 -6.37
N LEU A 69 -8.87 7.00 -6.54
CA LEU A 69 -8.04 7.11 -7.74
C LEU A 69 -7.98 5.75 -8.44
N SER A 70 -7.99 5.74 -9.77
CA SER A 70 -7.78 4.54 -10.57
C SER A 70 -6.43 4.57 -11.30
N ASN A 71 -5.85 3.38 -11.50
CA ASN A 71 -4.60 3.20 -12.24
C ASN A 71 -4.78 2.68 -13.68
N ASP A 72 -6.01 2.34 -14.07
CA ASP A 72 -6.37 1.78 -15.38
C ASP A 72 -7.17 2.78 -16.24
N GLY A 73 -7.39 3.99 -15.74
CA GLY A 73 -8.18 5.03 -16.40
C GLY A 73 -9.69 4.88 -16.22
N SER A 74 -10.16 3.94 -15.40
CA SER A 74 -11.58 3.80 -15.09
C SER A 74 -12.11 5.04 -14.37
N ILE A 75 -13.27 5.51 -14.80
CA ILE A 75 -14.03 6.57 -14.14
C ILE A 75 -15.37 5.99 -13.67
N LYS A 76 -15.87 6.42 -12.51
CA LYS A 76 -17.19 6.01 -12.04
C LYS A 76 -18.25 6.56 -13.00
N SER A 77 -18.99 5.67 -13.67
CA SER A 77 -20.12 6.08 -14.52
C SER A 77 -21.14 6.83 -13.68
N ILE A 78 -21.31 8.12 -13.97
CA ILE A 78 -22.47 8.88 -13.52
C ILE A 78 -23.62 8.36 -14.38
N GLU A 79 -24.56 7.62 -13.80
CA GLU A 79 -25.77 7.27 -14.54
C GLU A 79 -26.51 8.56 -14.90
N ASP A 80 -26.52 8.88 -16.19
CA ASP A 80 -27.26 9.99 -16.78
C ASP A 80 -28.76 9.82 -16.51
N ASN A 81 -29.25 10.36 -15.39
CA ASN A 81 -30.68 10.57 -15.18
C ASN A 81 -30.99 12.06 -15.18
N ASN A 82 -31.09 12.61 -16.38
CA ASN A 82 -31.82 13.84 -16.65
C ASN A 82 -33.31 13.66 -16.26
N ASN A 83 -33.70 13.98 -15.03
CA ASN A 83 -34.85 14.86 -14.73
C ASN A 83 -35.17 14.95 -13.23
N ILE A 84 -35.14 16.20 -12.75
CA ILE A 84 -36.04 16.82 -11.76
C ILE A 84 -36.00 16.26 -10.32
N GLY A 85 -35.32 17.02 -9.46
CA GLY A 85 -35.93 17.63 -8.28
C GLY A 85 -36.17 16.72 -7.06
N ASP A 86 -35.60 17.16 -5.94
CA ASP A 86 -35.75 16.64 -4.58
C ASP A 86 -34.89 15.43 -4.21
N ASN A 87 -33.66 15.79 -3.80
CA ASN A 87 -32.63 15.01 -3.11
C ASN A 87 -33.23 14.10 -2.03
N ILE A 88 -33.41 12.84 -2.38
CA ILE A 88 -33.48 11.75 -1.40
C ILE A 88 -32.04 11.54 -0.91
N SER A 89 -31.76 12.15 0.24
CA SER A 89 -30.72 11.71 1.16
C SER A 89 -31.08 10.31 1.62
N GLU A 90 -30.62 9.31 0.88
CA GLU A 90 -30.44 7.96 1.41
C GLU A 90 -28.99 7.59 1.13
N SER A 91 -28.18 7.79 2.17
CA SER A 91 -26.91 7.12 2.36
C SER A 91 -27.14 5.63 2.10
N ILE A 92 -26.78 5.18 0.90
CA ILE A 92 -26.62 3.76 0.63
C ILE A 92 -25.41 3.36 1.47
N ASP A 93 -25.67 2.95 2.71
CA ASP A 93 -24.75 2.11 3.47
C ASP A 93 -24.59 0.84 2.62
N ILE A 94 -23.56 0.84 1.78
CA ILE A 94 -23.16 -0.35 1.04
C ILE A 94 -22.61 -1.29 2.11
N GLU A 95 -23.50 -2.09 2.69
CA GLU A 95 -23.13 -3.22 3.54
C GLU A 95 -22.30 -4.17 2.66
N LEU A 96 -20.97 -4.09 2.82
CA LEU A 96 -20.04 -4.99 2.15
C LEU A 96 -20.51 -6.42 2.43
N THR A 97 -20.66 -7.22 1.38
CA THR A 97 -21.00 -8.63 1.58
C THR A 97 -19.87 -9.31 2.35
N GLU A 98 -20.16 -10.36 3.10
CA GLU A 98 -19.15 -11.09 3.86
C GLU A 98 -18.01 -11.60 2.95
N GLU A 99 -18.32 -11.89 1.67
CA GLU A 99 -17.35 -12.26 0.64
C GLU A 99 -16.42 -11.09 0.24
N GLN A 100 -16.97 -9.87 0.10
CA GLN A 100 -16.18 -8.68 -0.17
C GLN A 100 -15.29 -8.31 1.03
N LYS A 101 -15.78 -8.45 2.26
CA LYS A 101 -14.98 -8.23 3.48
C LYS A 101 -13.82 -9.21 3.57
N ALA A 102 -14.07 -10.49 3.26
CA ALA A 102 -13.04 -11.53 3.28
C ALA A 102 -11.95 -11.30 2.22
N GLU A 103 -12.32 -10.89 1.00
CA GLU A 103 -11.33 -10.57 -0.05
C GLU A 103 -10.52 -9.31 0.31
N ILE A 104 -11.15 -8.30 0.93
CA ILE A 104 -10.44 -7.11 1.43
C ILE A 104 -9.44 -7.49 2.53
N GLU A 105 -9.85 -8.31 3.50
CA GLU A 105 -8.96 -8.78 4.58
C GLU A 105 -7.78 -9.58 4.02
N LYS A 106 -8.04 -10.44 3.04
CA LYS A 106 -7.01 -11.20 2.32
C LYS A 106 -6.03 -10.27 1.59
N GLN A 107 -6.54 -9.26 0.88
CA GLN A 107 -5.70 -8.32 0.13
C GLN A 107 -4.87 -7.42 1.06
N ASN A 108 -5.44 -6.97 2.18
CA ASN A 108 -4.70 -6.24 3.21
C ASN A 108 -3.56 -7.09 3.77
N LYS A 109 -3.83 -8.37 4.06
CA LYS A 109 -2.81 -9.31 4.54
C LYS A 109 -1.69 -9.53 3.53
N ILE A 110 -2.02 -9.65 2.24
CA ILE A 110 -1.03 -9.70 1.15
C ILE A 110 -0.16 -8.45 1.13
N ASN A 111 -0.76 -7.25 1.24
CA ASN A 111 -0.03 -5.98 1.22
C ASN A 111 0.91 -5.85 2.45
N GLU A 112 0.46 -6.26 3.63
CA GLU A 112 1.30 -6.29 4.84
C GLU A 112 2.50 -7.22 4.68
N ILE A 113 2.29 -8.42 4.15
CA ILE A 113 3.35 -9.41 3.92
C ILE A 113 4.38 -8.85 2.92
N ASN A 114 3.92 -8.29 1.81
CA ASN A 114 4.80 -7.66 0.81
C ASN A 114 5.63 -6.52 1.39
N SER A 115 5.03 -5.67 2.24
CA SER A 115 5.73 -4.56 2.89
C SER A 115 6.83 -5.04 3.84
N LYS A 116 6.56 -6.14 4.57
CA LYS A 116 7.56 -6.78 5.44
C LYS A 116 8.71 -7.39 4.63
N ILE A 117 8.42 -8.11 3.54
CA ILE A 117 9.44 -8.66 2.64
C ILE A 117 10.31 -7.54 2.08
N TYR A 118 9.70 -6.45 1.59
CA TYR A 118 10.44 -5.29 1.07
C TYR A 118 11.36 -4.66 2.12
N SER A 119 10.90 -4.57 3.37
CA SER A 119 11.71 -4.06 4.49
C SER A 119 12.93 -4.95 4.76
N ILE A 120 12.72 -6.27 4.77
CA ILE A 120 13.80 -7.25 4.93
C ILE A 120 14.80 -7.16 3.75
N ASP A 121 14.31 -7.00 2.52
CA ASP A 121 15.18 -6.86 1.33
C ASP A 121 16.05 -5.62 1.39
N ASN A 122 15.51 -4.50 1.87
CA ASN A 122 16.30 -3.30 2.09
C ASN A 122 17.33 -3.51 3.20
N GLU A 123 16.98 -4.23 4.26
CA GLU A 123 17.93 -4.58 5.31
C GLU A 123 19.08 -5.46 4.80
N PHE A 124 18.81 -6.44 3.94
CA PHE A 124 19.86 -7.21 3.27
C PHE A 124 20.81 -6.34 2.44
N LYS A 125 20.29 -5.40 1.65
CA LYS A 125 21.14 -4.45 0.90
C LYS A 125 22.07 -3.66 1.80
N THR A 126 21.64 -3.30 3.01
CA THR A 126 22.52 -2.60 3.97
C THR A 126 23.62 -3.50 4.55
N LEU A 127 23.45 -4.82 4.49
CA LEU A 127 24.37 -5.81 5.06
C LEU A 127 25.26 -6.50 4.00
N ASP A 128 24.97 -6.33 2.70
CA ASP A 128 25.73 -6.93 1.58
C ASP A 128 27.24 -6.65 1.65
N TYR A 129 27.64 -5.49 2.16
CA TYR A 129 29.06 -5.13 2.30
C TYR A 129 29.84 -6.11 3.19
N ILE A 130 29.18 -6.78 4.13
CA ILE A 130 29.79 -7.77 5.04
C ILE A 130 30.28 -8.96 4.22
N GLY A 131 29.42 -9.49 3.34
CA GLY A 131 29.78 -10.57 2.42
C GLY A 131 30.96 -10.20 1.52
N ILE A 132 30.98 -8.97 1.01
CA ILE A 132 32.10 -8.45 0.21
C ILE A 132 33.40 -8.38 1.02
N LYS A 133 33.36 -7.87 2.26
CA LYS A 133 34.56 -7.79 3.12
C LYS A 133 35.12 -9.16 3.46
N ILE A 134 34.26 -10.13 3.75
CA ILE A 134 34.66 -11.52 4.03
C ILE A 134 35.26 -12.15 2.75
N ALA A 135 34.58 -12.04 1.61
CA ALA A 135 35.04 -12.62 0.34
C ALA A 135 36.37 -12.01 -0.15
N THR A 136 36.61 -10.73 0.14
CA THR A 136 37.87 -10.04 -0.20
C THR A 136 38.98 -10.25 0.84
N GLY A 137 38.74 -11.04 1.90
CA GLY A 137 39.71 -11.30 2.96
C GLY A 137 40.02 -10.08 3.84
N ARG A 138 39.19 -9.03 3.79
CA ARG A 138 39.33 -7.80 4.60
C ARG A 138 38.67 -7.91 5.96
N ALA A 139 37.89 -8.97 6.18
CA ALA A 139 37.27 -9.31 7.44
C ALA A 139 37.06 -10.83 7.54
N THR A 140 36.77 -11.28 8.75
CA THR A 140 36.47 -12.66 9.11
C THR A 140 34.99 -12.82 9.48
N ILE A 141 34.51 -14.06 9.48
CA ILE A 141 33.15 -14.40 9.92
C ILE A 141 32.95 -14.04 11.40
N ASP A 142 33.95 -14.29 12.25
CA ASP A 142 33.86 -14.03 13.69
C ASP A 142 33.68 -12.54 14.00
N GLU A 143 34.26 -11.64 13.19
CA GLU A 143 34.11 -10.18 13.35
C GLU A 143 32.69 -9.67 13.06
N TYR A 144 31.88 -10.42 12.32
CA TYR A 144 30.50 -10.06 11.95
C TYR A 144 29.49 -11.14 12.37
N LYS A 145 29.82 -11.92 13.41
CA LYS A 145 29.02 -13.08 13.82
C LYS A 145 27.58 -12.70 14.15
N ASP A 146 27.37 -11.59 14.85
CA ASP A 146 26.04 -11.13 15.27
C ASP A 146 25.22 -10.65 14.08
N GLU A 147 25.84 -9.94 13.13
CA GLU A 147 25.21 -9.52 11.88
C GLU A 147 24.85 -10.70 10.98
N ILE A 148 25.72 -11.73 10.93
CA ILE A 148 25.45 -12.96 10.18
C ILE A 148 24.29 -13.75 10.82
N GLU A 149 24.23 -13.82 12.14
CA GLU A 149 23.09 -14.42 12.85
C GLU A 149 21.80 -13.65 12.56
N LYS A 150 21.86 -12.31 12.56
CA LYS A 150 20.74 -11.45 12.20
C LYS A 150 20.27 -11.69 10.76
N MET A 151 21.20 -11.73 9.80
CA MET A 151 20.89 -12.03 8.39
C MET A 151 20.22 -13.40 8.24
N THR A 152 20.67 -14.39 9.02
CA THR A 152 20.05 -15.73 9.01
C THR A 152 18.61 -15.69 9.50
N LYS A 153 18.34 -14.98 10.61
CA LYS A 153 16.97 -14.81 11.14
C LYS A 153 16.06 -14.07 10.15
N LEU A 154 16.56 -13.01 9.52
CA LEU A 154 15.84 -12.26 8.49
C LEU A 154 15.54 -13.13 7.26
N ALA A 155 16.46 -14.01 6.86
CA ALA A 155 16.25 -14.93 5.75
C ALA A 155 15.15 -15.96 6.08
N ASP A 156 15.18 -16.51 7.29
CA ASP A 156 14.15 -17.44 7.76
C ASP A 156 12.77 -16.76 7.84
N GLU A 157 12.71 -15.51 8.29
CA GLU A 157 11.47 -14.72 8.33
C GLU A 157 10.95 -14.42 6.93
N LYS A 158 11.81 -13.97 6.01
CA LYS A 158 11.45 -13.74 4.62
C LYS A 158 10.90 -15.00 3.96
N ASN A 159 11.56 -16.15 4.14
CA ASN A 159 11.09 -17.42 3.59
C ASN A 159 9.70 -17.81 4.14
N LYS A 160 9.41 -17.54 5.42
CA LYS A 160 8.08 -17.79 6.00
C LYS A 160 7.02 -16.88 5.38
N LEU A 161 7.34 -15.59 5.23
CA LEU A 161 6.45 -14.59 4.63
C LEU A 161 6.16 -14.91 3.15
N GLU A 162 7.16 -15.29 2.36
CA GLU A 162 6.99 -15.70 0.97
C GLU A 162 6.11 -16.94 0.84
N ASN A 163 6.28 -17.93 1.74
CA ASN A 163 5.41 -19.10 1.79
C ASN A 163 3.96 -18.75 2.18
N GLU A 164 3.76 -17.81 3.09
CA GLU A 164 2.41 -17.33 3.45
C GLU A 164 1.77 -16.57 2.28
N LEU A 165 2.53 -15.74 1.59
CA LEU A 165 2.10 -15.02 0.40
C LEU A 165 1.64 -15.98 -0.70
N ASN A 166 2.46 -17.00 -1.01
CA ASN A 166 2.13 -18.01 -2.01
C ASN A 166 0.82 -18.73 -1.67
N LYS A 167 0.62 -19.13 -0.40
CA LYS A 167 -0.62 -19.77 0.04
C LYS A 167 -1.84 -18.86 -0.11
N LEU A 168 -1.69 -17.55 0.13
CA LEU A 168 -2.78 -16.59 -0.06
C LEU A 168 -3.10 -16.37 -1.55
N GLN A 169 -2.11 -16.52 -2.43
CA GLN A 169 -2.25 -16.33 -3.88
C GLN A 169 -2.75 -17.58 -4.62
N GLU A 170 -2.32 -18.79 -4.22
CA GLU A 170 -2.74 -20.08 -4.80
C GLU A 170 -4.25 -20.35 -4.70
N VAL A 171 -4.97 -19.63 -3.83
CA VAL A 171 -6.44 -19.71 -3.72
C VAL A 171 -7.15 -19.18 -4.99
N LYS A 172 -6.45 -18.54 -5.95
CA LYS A 172 -7.05 -18.00 -7.19
C LYS A 172 -7.03 -18.95 -8.41
N ASP A 173 -6.27 -20.05 -8.41
CA ASP A 173 -6.05 -20.84 -9.65
C ASP A 173 -6.92 -22.10 -9.80
N ASN A 174 -7.90 -22.32 -8.93
CA ASN A 174 -8.88 -23.41 -9.07
C ASN A 174 -10.32 -22.87 -9.11
N GLY A 175 -10.75 -22.39 -10.28
CA GLY A 175 -12.13 -21.97 -10.56
C GLY A 175 -12.38 -21.75 -12.04
#